data_AF-A0A399PK30-F1
#
_entry.id   AF-A0A399PK30-F1
#
_cell.length_a   1.000
_cell.length_b   1.000
_cell.length_c   1.000
_cell.angle_alpha   90.00
_cell.angle_beta   90.00
_cell.angle_gamma   90.00
#
_symmetry.space_group_name_H-M   'P 1'
#
loop_
_entity.id
_entity.type
_entity.pdbx_description
1 polymer ?
#
loop_
_entity_poly.entity_id
_entity_poly.type
_entity_poly.pdbx_seq_one_letter_code
_entity_poly.pdbx_strand_id
1 'polypeptide(L)'
;MPEPVDAWWARRRWSRGLDVPYPVGTYREAWASFPVLIRQYHPDLNRGITLTQVPPAADVLLTWQCDVGHVFVAAPEEQRRRPGRERRRSSWCPD
;
A
#
# COMPACT_ATOMS: atom_id res chain seq x y z
N MET A 1 1.51 15.13 2.37
CA MET A 1 0.80 14.53 3.53
C MET A 1 -0.01 13.37 3.02
N PRO A 2 0.19 12.16 3.57
CA PRO A 2 -0.60 10.99 3.19
C PRO A 2 -2.10 11.24 3.42
N GLU A 3 -2.93 10.84 2.47
CA GLU A 3 -4.40 10.95 2.56
C GLU A 3 -5.06 9.57 2.55
N PRO A 4 -6.31 9.43 3.04
CA PRO A 4 -7.04 8.17 2.96
C PRO A 4 -7.17 7.66 1.52
N VAL A 5 -7.12 6.34 1.33
CA VAL A 5 -7.13 5.69 0.01
C VAL A 5 -8.29 6.14 -0.89
N ASP A 6 -9.47 6.37 -0.32
CA ASP A 6 -10.66 6.84 -1.04
C ASP A 6 -10.45 8.25 -1.65
N ALA A 7 -9.94 9.18 -0.84
CA ALA A 7 -9.67 10.55 -1.26
C ALA A 7 -8.55 10.59 -2.31
N TRP A 8 -7.49 9.79 -2.09
CA TRP A 8 -6.41 9.64 -3.05
C TRP A 8 -6.92 9.13 -4.39
N TRP A 9 -7.72 8.07 -4.41
CA TRP A 9 -8.26 7.50 -5.65
C TRP A 9 -9.17 8.49 -6.38
N ALA A 10 -10.09 9.14 -5.66
CA ALA A 10 -11.00 10.13 -6.24
C ALA A 10 -10.24 11.29 -6.89
N ARG A 11 -9.19 11.81 -6.22
CA ARG A 11 -8.33 12.86 -6.77
C ARG A 11 -7.59 12.40 -8.02
N ARG A 12 -7.11 11.15 -8.07
CA ARG A 12 -6.46 10.58 -9.25
C ARG A 12 -7.44 10.42 -10.42
N ARG A 13 -8.67 9.96 -10.16
CA ARG A 13 -9.75 9.88 -11.17
C ARG A 13 -10.02 11.24 -11.79
N TRP A 14 -10.21 12.25 -10.95
CA TRP A 14 -10.43 13.62 -11.41
C TRP A 14 -9.26 14.14 -12.24
N SER A 15 -8.03 14.04 -11.71
CA SER A 15 -6.83 14.59 -12.37
C SER A 15 -6.52 13.95 -13.73
N ARG A 16 -6.87 12.68 -13.91
CA ARG A 16 -6.60 11.93 -15.15
C ARG A 16 -7.80 11.84 -16.08
N GLY A 17 -9.00 12.20 -15.63
CA GLY A 17 -10.24 12.00 -16.38
C GLY A 17 -10.56 10.53 -16.65
N LEU A 18 -10.18 9.62 -15.74
CA LEU A 18 -10.32 8.18 -15.90
C LEU A 18 -10.99 7.55 -14.68
N ASP A 19 -11.87 6.57 -14.89
CA ASP A 19 -12.49 5.81 -13.78
C ASP A 19 -11.50 4.92 -13.04
N VAL A 20 -10.54 4.37 -13.78
CA VAL A 20 -9.41 3.59 -13.28
C VAL A 20 -8.13 4.32 -13.66
N PRO A 21 -7.60 5.20 -12.78
CA PRO A 21 -6.45 6.07 -13.09
C PRO A 21 -5.17 5.28 -13.39
N TYR A 22 -5.04 4.12 -12.76
CA TYR A 22 -3.96 3.16 -12.91
C TYR A 22 -4.56 1.76 -13.05
N PRO A 23 -4.46 1.11 -14.22
CA PRO A 23 -4.89 -0.27 -14.39
C PRO A 23 -4.14 -1.24 -13.46
N VAL A 24 -4.75 -2.38 -13.14
CA VAL A 24 -4.08 -3.44 -12.37
C VAL A 24 -2.79 -3.84 -13.09
N GLY A 25 -1.68 -3.83 -12.37
CA GLY A 25 -0.36 -4.14 -12.91
C GLY A 25 0.50 -2.93 -13.30
N THR A 26 -0.02 -1.70 -13.32
CA THR A 26 0.75 -0.50 -13.70
C THR A 26 2.09 -0.37 -12.96
N TYR A 27 2.12 -0.71 -11.67
CA TYR A 27 3.32 -0.66 -10.82
C TYR A 27 3.84 -2.04 -10.42
N ARG A 28 3.52 -3.10 -11.17
CA ARG A 28 3.96 -4.48 -10.86
C ARG A 28 5.48 -4.58 -10.71
N GLU A 29 6.22 -4.04 -11.67
CA GLU A 29 7.69 -4.06 -11.66
C GLU A 29 8.26 -3.25 -10.49
N ALA A 30 7.66 -2.09 -10.21
CA ALA A 30 8.09 -1.22 -9.12
C ALA A 30 7.92 -1.88 -7.73
N TRP A 31 6.95 -2.80 -7.59
CA TRP A 31 6.73 -3.58 -6.37
C TRP A 31 7.46 -4.91 -6.33
N ALA A 32 8.02 -5.39 -7.45
CA ALA A 32 8.64 -6.71 -7.55
C ALA A 32 9.80 -6.91 -6.55
N SER A 33 10.55 -5.85 -6.25
CA SER A 33 11.64 -5.86 -5.26
C SER A 33 11.18 -5.89 -3.80
N PHE A 34 9.88 -5.87 -3.53
CA PHE A 34 9.29 -5.83 -2.19
C PHE A 34 8.29 -6.99 -1.94
N PRO A 35 8.68 -8.26 -2.13
CA PRO A 35 7.76 -9.40 -2.05
C PRO A 35 7.09 -9.57 -0.68
N VAL A 36 7.74 -9.12 0.40
CA VAL A 36 7.13 -9.10 1.74
C VAL A 36 5.96 -8.11 1.77
N LEU A 37 6.11 -6.92 1.20
CA LEU A 37 5.06 -5.90 1.25
C LEU A 37 3.87 -6.29 0.38
N ILE A 38 4.12 -7.00 -0.72
CA ILE A 38 3.04 -7.58 -1.54
C ILE A 38 2.16 -8.50 -0.69
N ARG A 39 2.76 -9.35 0.17
CA ARG A 39 2.00 -10.25 1.05
C ARG A 39 1.27 -9.53 2.18
N GLN A 40 1.84 -8.42 2.66
CA GLN A 40 1.24 -7.64 3.75
C GLN A 40 0.07 -6.76 3.27
N TYR A 41 -0.06 -6.52 1.97
CA TYR A 41 -1.10 -5.63 1.47
C TYR A 41 -2.49 -6.28 1.53
N HIS A 42 -3.48 -5.56 2.07
CA HIS A 42 -4.84 -6.06 2.20
C HIS A 42 -5.79 -5.34 1.22
N PRO A 43 -6.04 -5.88 0.00
CA PRO A 43 -6.85 -5.19 -1.01
C PRO A 43 -8.29 -4.91 -0.54
N ASP A 44 -8.90 -5.85 0.19
CA ASP A 44 -10.29 -5.68 0.67
C ASP A 44 -10.43 -4.50 1.65
N LEU A 45 -9.44 -4.31 2.53
CA LEU A 45 -9.39 -3.15 3.44
C LEU A 45 -8.94 -1.86 2.73
N ASN A 46 -8.45 -1.98 1.49
CA ASN A 46 -8.06 -0.88 0.62
C ASN A 46 -9.03 -0.70 -0.57
N ARG A 47 -10.33 -1.02 -0.36
CA ARG A 47 -11.42 -0.71 -1.30
C ARG A 47 -11.31 -1.45 -2.64
N GLY A 48 -10.65 -2.61 -2.64
CA GLY A 48 -10.39 -3.39 -3.84
C GLY A 48 -9.32 -2.78 -4.76
N ILE A 49 -8.69 -1.67 -4.37
CA ILE A 49 -7.51 -1.16 -5.07
C ILE A 49 -6.39 -2.16 -4.83
N THR A 50 -5.71 -2.55 -5.90
CA THR A 50 -4.56 -3.46 -5.78
C THR A 50 -3.28 -2.66 -5.57
N LEU A 51 -2.30 -3.24 -4.86
CA LEU A 51 -1.01 -2.56 -4.64
C LEU A 51 -0.33 -2.15 -5.96
N THR A 52 -0.51 -2.96 -7.02
CA THR A 52 0.03 -2.67 -8.34
C THR A 52 -0.62 -1.47 -9.06
N GLN A 53 -1.67 -0.88 -8.49
CA GLN A 53 -2.26 0.38 -8.96
C GLN A 53 -1.76 1.59 -8.17
N VAL A 54 -0.90 1.35 -7.17
CA VAL A 54 -0.37 2.39 -6.29
C VAL A 54 1.12 2.58 -6.54
N PRO A 55 1.59 3.80 -6.85
CA PRO A 55 3.01 4.09 -6.93
C PRO A 55 3.73 3.84 -5.58
N PRO A 56 4.96 3.29 -5.55
CA PRO A 56 5.69 3.06 -4.30
C PRO A 56 6.05 4.30 -3.47
N ALA A 57 5.89 5.49 -4.03
CA ALA A 57 6.13 6.78 -3.39
C ALA A 57 4.83 7.61 -3.28
N ALA A 58 3.66 6.98 -3.41
CA ALA A 58 2.40 7.70 -3.27
C ALA A 58 2.16 8.13 -1.81
N ASP A 59 1.75 9.39 -1.65
CA ASP A 59 1.22 9.93 -0.39
C ASP A 59 -0.21 9.41 -0.13
N VAL A 60 -0.35 8.11 0.09
CA VAL A 60 -1.63 7.46 0.37
C VAL A 60 -1.52 6.57 1.60
N LEU A 61 -2.50 6.63 2.48
CA LEU A 61 -2.63 5.74 3.62
C LEU A 61 -3.23 4.41 3.14
N LEU A 62 -2.45 3.34 3.27
CA LEU A 62 -2.86 1.98 2.95
C LEU A 62 -2.90 1.12 4.20
N THR A 63 -3.80 0.16 4.19
CA THR A 63 -3.91 -0.88 5.21
C THR A 63 -3.01 -2.07 4.86
N TRP A 64 -2.20 -2.47 5.83
CA TRP A 64 -1.28 -3.59 5.75
C TRP A 64 -1.57 -4.55 6.92
N GLN A 65 -1.21 -5.82 6.75
CA GLN A 65 -1.29 -6.85 7.77
C GLN A 65 0.03 -7.61 7.81
N CYS A 66 0.69 -7.67 8.96
CA CYS A 66 1.93 -8.44 9.10
C CYS A 66 1.66 -9.96 9.18
N ASP A 67 2.72 -10.77 9.12
CA ASP A 67 2.62 -12.24 9.12
C ASP A 67 1.98 -12.83 10.40
N VAL A 68 1.96 -12.07 11.50
CA VAL A 68 1.30 -12.47 12.77
C VAL A 68 -0.13 -11.91 12.92
N GLY A 69 -0.66 -11.24 11.88
CA GLY A 69 -2.06 -10.82 11.82
C GLY A 69 -2.36 -9.39 12.27
N HIS A 70 -1.36 -8.61 12.71
CA HIS A 70 -1.60 -7.22 13.10
C HIS A 70 -1.88 -6.33 11.89
N VAL A 71 -3.03 -5.67 11.93
CA VAL A 71 -3.48 -4.72 10.91
C VAL A 71 -3.03 -3.32 11.30
N PHE A 72 -2.39 -2.61 10.37
CA PHE A 72 -1.92 -1.24 10.59
C PHE A 72 -2.00 -0.41 9.32
N VAL A 73 -1.98 0.91 9.49
CA VAL A 73 -2.02 1.88 8.39
C VAL A 73 -0.67 2.55 8.25
N ALA A 74 -0.16 2.64 7.02
CA ALA A 74 1.09 3.34 6.70
C ALA A 74 1.12 3.74 5.23
N ALA A 75 1.90 4.78 4.91
CA ALA A 75 2.15 5.13 3.51
C ALA A 75 3.10 4.12 2.83
N PRO A 76 2.98 3.89 1.50
CA PRO A 76 3.92 3.07 0.73
C PRO A 76 5.39 3.32 1.03
N GLU A 77 5.80 4.59 1.04
CA GLU A 77 7.19 4.97 1.27
C GLU A 77 7.63 4.65 2.70
N GLU A 78 6.80 4.98 3.68
CA GLU A 78 7.05 4.68 5.09
C GLU A 78 7.22 3.17 5.29
N GLN A 79 6.29 2.38 4.76
CA GLN A 79 6.31 0.93 4.88
C GLN A 79 7.54 0.30 4.22
N ARG A 80 7.99 0.83 3.07
CA ARG A 80 9.21 0.38 2.39
C ARG A 80 10.47 0.67 3.19
N ARG A 81 10.52 1.80 3.89
CA ARG A 81 11.66 2.24 4.71
C ARG A 81 11.76 1.50 6.05
N ARG A 82 10.73 0.76 6.49
CA ARG A 82 10.78 0.01 7.75
C ARG A 82 11.92 -1.04 7.76
N PRO A 83 12.73 -1.09 8.84
CA PRO A 83 13.93 -1.94 8.92
C PRO A 83 13.61 -3.45 8.82
N GLY A 84 14.55 -4.20 8.22
CA GLY A 84 14.33 -5.57 7.74
C GLY A 84 14.19 -6.68 8.79
N ARG A 85 14.73 -6.53 10.01
CA ARG A 85 14.65 -7.56 11.08
C ARG A 85 13.22 -7.80 11.57
N GLU A 86 12.32 -6.86 11.30
CA GLU A 86 10.93 -6.84 11.74
C GLU A 86 9.93 -7.23 10.63
N ARG A 87 10.42 -7.73 9.50
CA ARG A 87 9.55 -8.04 8.34
C ARG A 87 8.65 -9.26 8.56
N ARG A 88 8.86 -10.04 9.63
CA ARG A 88 7.96 -11.11 10.12
C ARG A 88 7.13 -10.69 11.34
N ARG A 89 7.66 -9.82 12.21
CA ARG A 89 6.99 -9.15 13.34
C ARG A 89 7.41 -7.68 13.30
N SER A 90 6.52 -6.77 12.92
CA SER A 90 6.81 -5.32 13.01
C SER A 90 7.20 -4.95 14.44
N SER A 91 8.04 -3.94 14.66
CA SER A 91 8.34 -3.37 15.99
C SER A 91 7.08 -2.93 16.78
N TRP A 92 5.95 -2.85 16.09
CA TRP A 92 4.65 -2.45 16.62
C TRP A 92 3.68 -3.63 16.75
N CYS A 93 4.13 -4.86 16.51
CA CYS A 93 3.37 -6.06 16.83
C CYS A 93 3.32 -6.18 18.35
N PRO A 94 2.13 -6.29 18.98
CA PRO A 94 2.07 -6.76 20.36
C PRO A 94 2.75 -8.14 20.49
N ASP A 95 3.31 -8.40 21.66
CA ASP A 95 4.10 -9.61 21.96
C ASP A 95 3.34 -10.92 21.75
#